data_AF-A0A366VUF3-F1
#
_entry.id   AF-A0A366VUF3-F1
#
_cell.length_a   1.000
_cell.length_b   1.000
_cell.length_c   1.000
_cell.angle_alpha   90.00
_cell.angle_beta   90.00
_cell.angle_gamma   90.00
#
_symmetry.space_group_name_H-M   'P 1'
#
loop_
_entity.id
_entity.type
_entity.pdbx_description
1 polymer ?
#
loop_
_entity_poly.entity_id
_entity_poly.type
_entity_poly.pdbx_seq_one_letter_code
_entity_poly.pdbx_strand_id
1 'polypeptide(L)' 'MKKLATAMGRRFVSAILPNNRIDDMKYRQAKLKGTQLLNDIESASNWTSDDKQDWVDDKAAELLHDMPSHFWEEVS' A
#
# COMPACT_ATOMS: atom_id res chain seq x y z
N MET A 1 -12.84 16.09 -22.14
CA MET A 1 -12.51 14.75 -22.69
C MET A 1 -13.73 13.92 -23.11
N LYS A 2 -14.72 13.64 -22.24
CA LYS A 2 -15.94 12.88 -22.62
C LYS A 2 -16.71 13.46 -23.83
N LYS A 3 -16.93 14.78 -23.86
CA LYS A 3 -17.61 15.49 -24.97
C LYS A 3 -16.87 15.37 -26.31
N LEU A 4 -15.53 15.36 -26.28
CA LEU A 4 -14.68 15.23 -27.47
C LEU A 4 -14.72 13.81 -28.03
N ALA A 5 -14.65 12.79 -27.17
CA ALA A 5 -14.75 11.39 -27.58
C ALA A 5 -16.12 11.08 -28.23
N THR A 6 -17.21 11.59 -27.65
CA THR A 6 -18.56 11.46 -28.23
C THR A 6 -18.67 12.15 -29.59
N ALA A 7 -18.11 13.35 -29.76
CA ALA A 7 -18.09 14.06 -31.04
C ALA A 7 -17.30 13.31 -32.13
N MET A 8 -16.33 12.48 -31.74
CA MET A 8 -15.54 11.63 -32.64
C MET A 8 -16.14 10.23 -32.86
N GLY A 9 -17.36 9.97 -32.38
CA GLY A 9 -18.01 8.65 -32.48
C GLY A 9 -17.34 7.55 -31.66
N ARG A 10 -16.48 7.92 -30.68
CA ARG A 10 -15.72 6.98 -29.86
C ARG A 10 -16.24 6.93 -28.42
N ARG A 11 -16.05 5.77 -27.78
CA ARG A 11 -16.42 5.57 -26.36
C ARG A 11 -15.26 6.04 -25.48
N PHE A 12 -15.56 6.91 -24.52
CA PHE A 12 -14.58 7.33 -23.50
C PHE A 12 -14.41 6.18 -22.49
N VAL A 13 -13.22 5.60 -22.44
CA VAL A 13 -12.83 4.61 -21.43
C VAL A 13 -11.96 5.32 -20.41
N SER A 14 -12.39 5.36 -19.15
CA SER A 14 -11.57 5.84 -18.05
C SER A 14 -10.73 4.69 -17.52
N ALA A 15 -9.41 4.78 -17.65
CA ALA A 15 -8.50 3.96 -16.86
C ALA A 15 -8.25 4.68 -15.52
N ILE A 16 -8.38 3.96 -14.40
CA ILE A 16 -7.84 4.42 -13.12
C ILE A 16 -6.33 4.21 -13.24
N LEU A 17 -5.64 5.24 -13.72
CA LEU A 17 -4.19 5.29 -13.78
C LEU A 17 -3.71 5.86 -12.44
N PRO A 18 -3.01 5.08 -11.62
CA PRO A 18 -2.41 5.62 -10.42
C PRO A 18 -1.36 6.66 -10.79
N ASN A 19 -1.25 7.71 -9.98
CA ASN A 19 -0.25 8.77 -10.19
C ASN A 19 1.19 8.26 -9.98
N ASN A 20 1.35 7.13 -9.29
CA ASN A 20 2.64 6.51 -8.98
C ASN A 20 2.71 5.09 -9.54
N ARG A 21 3.93 4.52 -9.60
CA ARG A 21 4.11 3.12 -9.96
C ARG A 21 3.41 2.23 -8.95
N ILE A 22 2.83 1.14 -9.44
CA ILE A 22 2.14 0.14 -8.61
C ILE A 22 3.08 -0.40 -7.52
N ASP A 23 4.36 -0.60 -7.84
CA ASP A 23 5.35 -1.10 -6.89
C ASP A 23 5.58 -0.11 -5.72
N ASP A 24 5.64 1.19 -6.01
CA ASP A 24 5.78 2.24 -4.99
C ASP A 24 4.53 2.34 -4.09
N MET A 25 3.36 2.06 -4.66
CA MET A 25 2.11 2.00 -3.89
C MET A 25 2.08 0.77 -2.99
N LYS A 26 2.46 -0.40 -3.51
CA LYS A 26 2.55 -1.64 -2.73
C LYS A 26 3.53 -1.48 -1.58
N TYR A 27 4.73 -0.96 -1.84
CA TYR A 27 5.74 -0.76 -0.80
C TYR A 27 5.24 0.17 0.32
N ARG A 28 4.61 1.31 -0.04
CA ARG A 28 4.03 2.20 0.96
C ARG A 28 2.94 1.53 1.78
N GLN A 29 2.05 0.79 1.14
CA GLN A 29 0.98 0.06 1.83
C GLN A 29 1.54 -1.01 2.78
N ALA A 30 2.56 -1.76 2.34
CA ALA A 30 3.23 -2.76 3.15
C ALA A 30 3.89 -2.13 4.39
N LYS A 31 4.56 -0.97 4.25
CA LYS A 31 5.11 -0.22 5.38
C LYS A 31 4.02 0.27 6.34
N LEU A 32 2.92 0.83 5.83
CA LEU A 32 1.83 1.30 6.69
C LEU A 32 1.23 0.16 7.52
N LYS A 33 0.96 -0.99 6.90
CA LYS A 33 0.48 -2.18 7.61
C LYS A 33 1.51 -2.73 8.59
N GLY A 34 2.79 -2.77 8.21
CA GLY A 34 3.88 -3.12 9.12
C GLY A 34 3.86 -2.24 10.36
N THR A 35 3.84 -0.92 10.20
CA THR A 35 3.77 0.02 11.34
C THR A 35 2.52 -0.18 12.21
N GLN A 36 1.35 -0.44 11.61
CA GLN A 36 0.13 -0.72 12.38
C GLN A 36 0.28 -2.01 13.21
N LEU A 37 0.75 -3.10 12.59
CA LEU A 37 0.98 -4.36 13.28
C LEU A 37 2.03 -4.21 14.41
N LEU A 38 3.03 -3.35 14.22
CA LEU A 38 4.00 -3.06 15.28
C LEU A 38 3.33 -2.40 16.49
N ASN A 39 2.37 -1.49 16.27
CA ASN A 39 1.65 -0.83 17.35
C ASN A 39 0.74 -1.80 18.13
N ASP A 40 0.29 -2.88 17.49
CA ASP A 40 -0.50 -3.94 18.14
C ASP A 40 0.36 -4.86 19.03
N ILE A 41 1.70 -4.79 18.94
CA ILE A 41 2.62 -5.58 19.75
C ILE A 41 2.93 -4.83 21.05
N GLU A 42 2.31 -5.26 22.16
CA GLU A 42 2.51 -4.64 23.48
C GLU A 42 3.99 -4.56 23.91
N SER A 43 4.79 -5.58 23.58
CA SER A 43 6.20 -5.66 23.93
C SER A 43 7.10 -4.76 23.07
N ALA A 44 6.62 -4.28 21.91
CA ALA A 44 7.38 -3.40 21.04
C ALA A 44 7.67 -2.05 21.70
N SER A 45 6.91 -1.65 22.72
CA SER A 45 7.18 -0.47 23.53
C SER A 45 8.61 -0.44 24.11
N ASN A 46 9.18 -1.60 24.43
CA ASN A 46 10.52 -1.76 25.01
C ASN A 46 11.64 -1.90 23.96
N TRP A 47 11.29 -1.96 22.68
CA TRP A 47 12.27 -2.10 21.60
C TRP A 47 12.96 -0.79 21.29
N THR A 48 14.19 -0.87 20.79
CA THR A 48 14.89 0.31 20.28
C THR A 48 14.22 0.81 18.99
N SER A 49 14.56 2.03 18.57
CA SER A 49 14.05 2.56 17.30
C SER A 49 14.50 1.70 16.12
N ASP A 50 15.72 1.17 16.16
CA ASP A 50 16.30 0.37 15.08
C ASP A 50 15.59 -0.99 15.00
N ASP A 51 15.38 -1.66 16.13
CA ASP A 51 14.66 -2.95 16.18
C ASP A 51 13.23 -2.82 15.63
N LYS A 52 12.55 -1.71 15.95
CA LYS A 52 11.21 -1.41 15.41
C LYS A 52 11.24 -1.25 13.90
N GLN A 53 12.25 -0.56 13.39
CA GLN A 53 12.39 -0.31 11.96
C GLN A 53 12.72 -1.59 11.20
N ASP A 54 13.66 -2.39 11.69
CA ASP A 54 14.03 -3.68 11.12
C ASP A 54 12.81 -4.61 11.07
N TRP A 55 12.04 -4.67 12.16
CA TRP A 55 10.82 -5.47 12.21
C TRP A 55 9.78 -5.02 11.19
N VAL A 56 9.58 -3.70 11.03
CA VAL A 56 8.65 -3.15 10.03
C VAL A 56 9.11 -3.47 8.61
N ASP A 57 10.42 -3.38 8.34
CA ASP A 57 10.99 -3.68 7.03
C ASP A 57 10.85 -5.17 6.69
N ASP A 58 11.10 -6.07 7.65
CA ASP A 58 10.88 -7.52 7.50
C ASP A 58 9.41 -7.85 7.24
N LYS A 59 8.51 -7.25 8.02
CA LYS A 59 7.06 -7.46 7.82
C LYS A 59 6.55 -6.87 6.53
N ALA A 60 7.07 -5.74 6.10
CA ALA A 60 6.74 -5.17 4.80
C ALA A 60 7.18 -6.13 3.67
N ALA A 61 8.35 -6.76 3.78
CA ALA A 61 8.81 -7.74 2.80
C ALA A 61 7.90 -8.98 2.74
N GLU A 62 7.47 -9.51 3.89
CA GLU A 62 6.51 -10.62 3.98
C GLU A 62 5.17 -10.26 3.33
N LEU A 63 4.61 -9.10 3.66
CA LEU A 63 3.34 -8.62 3.08
C LEU A 63 3.43 -8.39 1.57
N LEU A 64 4.59 -8.02 1.04
CA LEU A 64 4.81 -7.88 -0.41
C LEU A 64 4.92 -9.23 -1.12
N HIS A 65 5.48 -10.24 -0.44
CA HIS A 65 5.61 -11.59 -0.99
C HIS A 65 4.26 -12.32 -1.01
N ASP A 66 3.57 -12.39 0.13
CA ASP A 66 2.35 -13.17 0.28
C ASP A 66 1.10 -12.42 -0.18
N MET A 67 1.12 -11.08 -0.07
CA MET A 67 0.06 -10.15 -0.48
C MET A 67 -1.36 -10.65 -0.14
N PRO A 68 -1.72 -10.69 1.15
CA PRO A 68 -2.99 -11.24 1.60
C PRO A 68 -4.19 -10.46 1.03
N SER A 69 -5.39 -11.06 1.05
CA SER A 69 -6.60 -10.44 0.48
C SER A 69 -6.95 -9.08 1.08
N HIS A 70 -6.60 -8.87 2.35
CA HIS A 70 -6.82 -7.62 3.09
C HIS A 70 -5.68 -6.59 2.93
N PHE A 71 -4.72 -6.84 2.02
CA PHE A 71 -3.53 -5.99 1.82
C PHE A 71 -3.88 -4.53 1.53
N TRP A 72 -4.93 -4.27 0.76
CA TRP A 72 -5.37 -2.91 0.40
C TRP A 72 -6.46 -2.34 1.31
N GLU A 73 -6.84 -3.05 2.38
CA GLU A 73 -7.77 -2.49 3.36
C GLU A 73 -7.14 -1.29 4.09
N GLU A 74 -7.97 -0.30 4.42
CA GLU A 74 -7.52 0.92 5.07
C GLU A 74 -6.87 0.61 6.42
N VAL A 75 -5.71 1.22 6.63
CA VAL A 75 -4.97 1.17 7.88
C VAL A 75 -5.60 2.26 8.76
N SER A 76 -6.55 1.86 9.62
CA SER A 76 -7.23 2.73 10.59
C SER A 76 -6.33 3.14 11.75
#